data_AF-A0A914P5B0-F1
#
_entry.id   AF-A0A914P5B0-F1
#
_cell.length_a   1.000
_cell.length_b   1.000
_cell.length_c   1.000
_cell.angle_alpha   90.00
_cell.angle_beta   90.00
_cell.angle_gamma   90.00
#
_symmetry.space_group_name_H-M   'P 1'
#
loop_
_entity.id
_entity.type
_entity.pdbx_description
1 polymer ?
#
loop_
_entity_poly.entity_id
_entity_poly.type
_entity_poly.pdbx_seq_one_letter_code
_entity_poly.pdbx_strand_id
1 'polypeptide(L)'
;MDYVLWNRREFIKLYNCSFFDIESVPLEKRQHPFIGMTLVIFFTVFEFLYIPSLLIMRKKQFYAQPCYKIMHFIGIVDVLSLSANAFTTGIFCLVGAVYCMYPSLIYGIGCIGLGKIGVNDSFKMDKIGLN
;
A
#
# COMPACT_ATOMS: atom_id res chain seq x y z
N MET A 1 -11.71 3.22 0.35
CA MET A 1 -11.73 2.33 1.55
C MET A 1 -13.18 2.00 1.95
N ASP A 2 -14.10 2.04 0.99
CA ASP A 2 -15.50 2.34 1.25
C ASP A 2 -16.31 1.07 1.55
N TYR A 3 -15.83 -0.08 1.07
CA TYR A 3 -16.43 -1.38 1.35
C TYR A 3 -16.27 -1.82 2.81
N VAL A 4 -15.12 -1.52 3.45
CA VAL A 4 -14.88 -1.87 4.87
C VAL A 4 -15.58 -0.90 5.82
N LEU A 5 -15.64 0.39 5.47
CA LEU A 5 -16.20 1.44 6.32
C LEU A 5 -17.71 1.65 6.15
N TRP A 6 -18.26 1.56 4.93
CA TRP A 6 -19.66 1.89 4.65
C TRP A 6 -20.53 0.67 4.29
N ASN A 7 -19.97 -0.37 3.65
CA ASN A 7 -20.76 -1.54 3.22
C ASN A 7 -20.19 -2.90 3.63
N ARG A 8 -20.05 -3.11 4.94
CA ARG A 8 -19.53 -4.36 5.53
C ARG A 8 -20.27 -5.62 5.05
N ARG A 9 -21.57 -5.54 4.75
CA ARG A 9 -22.37 -6.71 4.29
C ARG A 9 -21.96 -7.19 2.91
N GLU A 10 -21.67 -6.30 1.98
CA GLU A 10 -21.14 -6.68 0.67
C GLU A 10 -19.69 -7.16 0.75
N PHE A 11 -18.88 -6.52 1.58
CA PHE A 11 -17.50 -6.96 1.82
C PHE A 11 -17.45 -8.40 2.32
N ILE A 12 -18.30 -8.78 3.28
CA ILE A 12 -18.38 -10.16 3.79
C ILE A 12 -18.87 -11.13 2.72
N LYS A 13 -19.77 -10.73 1.80
CA LYS A 13 -20.20 -11.60 0.70
C LYS A 13 -19.08 -11.87 -0.32
N LEU A 14 -18.26 -10.87 -0.62
CA LEU A 14 -17.21 -10.94 -1.64
C LEU A 14 -15.89 -11.51 -1.11
N TYR A 15 -15.58 -11.28 0.16
CA TYR A 15 -14.30 -11.62 0.78
C TYR A 15 -14.47 -12.57 1.98
N ASN A 16 -15.42 -13.51 1.91
CA ASN A 16 -15.53 -14.55 2.94
C ASN A 16 -14.41 -15.59 2.83
N CYS A 17 -13.92 -16.04 3.98
CA CYS A 17 -12.93 -17.11 4.07
C CYS A 17 -13.56 -18.45 4.45
N SER A 18 -14.89 -18.60 4.33
CA SER A 18 -15.61 -19.83 4.71
C SER A 18 -15.19 -21.07 3.92
N PHE A 19 -14.57 -20.89 2.74
CA PHE A 19 -14.09 -21.98 1.90
C PHE A 19 -12.62 -22.37 2.17
N PHE A 20 -11.85 -21.54 2.88
CA PHE A 20 -10.41 -21.74 3.06
C PHE A 20 -10.09 -22.00 4.54
N ASP A 21 -9.67 -23.23 4.83
CA ASP A 21 -9.21 -23.60 6.16
C ASP A 21 -7.71 -23.30 6.33
N ILE A 22 -7.40 -22.46 7.31
CA ILE A 22 -6.04 -21.99 7.60
C ILE A 22 -5.20 -23.14 8.17
N GLU A 23 -5.78 -24.12 8.84
CA GLU A 23 -5.01 -25.21 9.47
C GLU A 23 -4.67 -26.34 8.49
N SER A 24 -5.40 -26.41 7.37
CA SER A 24 -5.22 -27.46 6.35
C SER A 24 -3.90 -27.39 5.56
N VAL A 25 -3.21 -26.25 5.56
CA VAL A 25 -1.95 -26.08 4.83
C VAL A 25 -0.81 -25.80 5.81
N PRO A 26 0.26 -26.62 5.82
CA PRO A 26 1.37 -26.43 6.74
C PRO A 26 2.11 -25.12 6.44
N LEU A 27 2.64 -24.49 7.51
CA LEU A 27 3.37 -23.21 7.45
C LEU A 27 4.52 -23.25 6.43
N GLU A 28 5.23 -24.36 6.35
CA GLU A 28 6.38 -24.56 5.46
C GLU A 28 6.02 -24.41 3.97
N LYS A 29 4.76 -24.69 3.61
CA LYS A 29 4.25 -24.51 2.25
C LYS A 29 3.72 -23.10 1.97
N ARG A 30 3.47 -22.32 3.02
CA ARG A 30 2.97 -20.92 2.94
C ARG A 30 4.09 -19.88 3.04
N GLN A 31 5.17 -20.22 3.73
CA GLN A 31 6.29 -19.34 3.91
C GLN A 31 7.16 -19.35 2.64
N HIS A 32 7.38 -18.16 2.09
CA HIS A 32 8.29 -17.95 0.97
C HIS A 32 9.44 -17.06 1.42
N PRO A 33 10.37 -17.60 2.22
CA PRO A 33 11.39 -16.79 2.87
C PRO A 33 12.32 -16.09 1.87
N PHE A 34 12.62 -16.75 0.74
CA PHE A 34 13.46 -16.18 -0.32
C PHE A 34 12.83 -14.93 -0.96
N ILE A 35 11.54 -15.01 -1.29
CA ILE A 35 10.79 -13.89 -1.86
C ILE A 35 10.64 -12.77 -0.82
N GLY A 36 10.28 -13.12 0.41
CA GLY A 36 10.15 -12.14 1.51
C GLY A 36 11.44 -11.38 1.77
N MET A 37 12.56 -12.10 1.87
CA MET A 37 13.88 -11.49 2.08
C MET A 37 14.28 -10.57 0.93
N THR A 38 14.08 -11.01 -0.30
CA THR A 38 14.39 -10.22 -1.50
C THR A 38 13.59 -8.91 -1.51
N LEU A 39 12.28 -8.97 -1.21
CA LEU A 39 11.42 -7.78 -1.13
C LEU A 39 11.86 -6.79 -0.05
N VAL A 40 12.25 -7.27 1.14
CA VAL A 40 12.73 -6.40 2.23
C VAL A 40 14.07 -5.75 1.87
N ILE A 41 14.97 -6.47 1.20
CA ILE A 41 16.24 -5.91 0.71
C ILE A 41 15.97 -4.81 -0.32
N PHE A 42 15.14 -5.07 -1.32
CA PHE A 42 14.78 -4.06 -2.33
C PHE A 42 14.13 -2.84 -1.69
N PHE A 43 13.17 -3.04 -0.77
CA PHE A 43 12.56 -1.95 0.00
C PHE A 43 13.64 -1.09 0.69
N THR A 44 14.56 -1.72 1.41
CA THR A 44 15.61 -1.01 2.17
C THR A 44 16.53 -0.20 1.24
N VAL A 45 16.89 -0.76 0.08
CA VAL A 45 17.73 -0.07 -0.91
C VAL A 45 16.98 1.14 -1.49
N PHE A 46 15.73 0.97 -1.92
CA PHE A 46 14.94 2.07 -2.49
C PHE A 46 14.67 3.17 -1.46
N GLU A 47 14.31 2.82 -0.23
CA GLU A 47 14.10 3.78 0.87
C GLU A 47 15.38 4.62 1.10
N PHE A 48 16.54 3.96 1.14
CA PHE A 48 17.83 4.62 1.33
C PHE A 48 18.21 5.55 0.17
N LEU A 49 17.80 5.27 -1.07
CA LEU A 49 18.00 6.17 -2.21
C LEU A 49 16.97 7.33 -2.24
N TYR A 50 15.73 7.07 -1.82
CA TYR A 50 14.67 8.07 -1.84
C TYR A 50 14.86 9.16 -0.77
N ILE A 51 15.29 8.81 0.44
CA ILE A 51 15.53 9.80 1.51
C ILE A 51 16.52 10.91 1.09
N PRO A 52 17.75 10.63 0.62
CA PRO A 52 18.70 11.67 0.23
C PRO A 52 18.24 12.47 -0.98
N SER A 53 17.57 11.83 -1.95
CA SER A 53 17.05 12.54 -3.13
C SER A 53 15.95 13.54 -2.75
N LEU A 54 15.04 13.17 -1.84
CA LEU A 54 14.02 14.08 -1.30
C LEU A 54 14.64 15.25 -0.51
N LEU A 55 15.72 15.00 0.26
CA LEU A 55 16.42 16.05 1.00
C LEU A 55 17.09 17.09 0.08
N ILE A 56 17.65 16.66 -1.06
CA ILE A 56 18.26 17.55 -2.05
C ILE A 56 17.18 18.41 -2.72
N MET A 57 16.04 17.82 -3.09
CA MET A 57 14.93 18.54 -3.71
C MET A 57 14.32 19.61 -2.80
N ARG A 58 14.47 19.49 -1.48
CA ARG A 58 14.01 20.49 -0.49
C ARG A 58 14.89 21.74 -0.43
N LYS A 59 16.05 21.76 -1.09
CA LYS A 59 16.92 22.96 -1.13
C LYS A 59 16.22 24.10 -1.87
N LYS A 60 16.33 25.32 -1.32
CA LYS A 60 15.62 26.54 -1.79
C LYS A 60 15.83 26.86 -3.28
N GLN A 61 16.96 26.45 -3.86
CA GLN A 61 17.27 26.65 -5.27
C GLN A 61 16.38 25.81 -6.21
N PHE A 62 16.05 24.57 -5.85
CA PHE A 62 15.20 23.69 -6.67
C PHE A 62 13.70 23.89 -6.37
N TYR A 63 13.35 24.21 -5.12
CA TYR A 63 11.97 24.40 -4.69
C TYR A 63 11.27 25.65 -5.25
N ALA A 64 12.04 26.56 -5.87
CA ALA A 64 11.50 27.74 -6.54
C ALA A 64 10.68 27.37 -7.80
N GLN A 65 10.97 26.22 -8.43
CA GLN A 65 10.30 25.77 -9.64
C GLN A 65 9.09 24.87 -9.29
N PRO A 66 7.91 25.08 -9.90
CA PRO A 66 6.70 24.31 -9.58
C PRO A 66 6.83 22.81 -9.91
N CYS A 67 7.61 22.46 -10.92
CA CYS A 67 7.88 21.05 -11.29
C CYS A 67 8.53 20.26 -10.15
N TYR A 68 9.53 20.84 -9.47
CA TYR A 68 10.21 20.19 -8.35
C TYR A 68 9.31 20.01 -7.12
N LYS A 69 8.30 20.88 -6.94
CA LYS A 69 7.31 20.71 -5.85
C LYS A 69 6.44 19.47 -6.08
N ILE A 70 5.97 19.27 -7.30
CA ILE A 70 5.18 18.09 -7.69
C ILE A 70 6.04 16.83 -7.59
N MET A 71 7.28 16.86 -8.10
CA MET A 71 8.20 15.73 -8.02
C MET A 71 8.52 15.33 -6.56
N HIS A 72 8.67 16.32 -5.68
CA HIS A 72 8.86 16.07 -4.24
C HIS A 72 7.63 15.43 -3.59
N PHE A 73 6.43 15.89 -3.95
CA PHE A 73 5.18 15.29 -3.46
C PHE A 73 5.01 13.85 -3.94
N ILE A 74 5.27 13.57 -5.22
CA ILE A 74 5.24 12.22 -5.79
C ILE A 74 6.24 11.31 -5.06
N GLY A 75 7.47 11.77 -4.82
CA GLY A 75 8.45 10.98 -4.09
C GLY A 75 8.06 10.67 -2.63
N ILE A 76 7.33 11.56 -1.95
CA ILE A 76 6.76 11.26 -0.62
C ILE A 76 5.68 10.18 -0.72
N VAL A 77 4.79 10.28 -1.71
CA VAL A 77 3.75 9.28 -1.96
C VAL A 77 4.36 7.92 -2.31
N ASP A 78 5.45 7.89 -3.06
CA ASP A 78 6.16 6.67 -3.41
C ASP A 78 6.78 5.99 -2.18
N VAL A 79 7.43 6.75 -1.28
CA VAL A 79 7.96 6.20 -0.02
C VAL A 79 6.84 5.58 0.84
N LEU A 80 5.72 6.30 1.00
CA LEU A 80 4.57 5.79 1.74
C LEU A 80 3.98 4.54 1.07
N SER A 81 3.85 4.53 -0.25
CA SER A 81 3.30 3.40 -1.00
C SER A 81 4.23 2.18 -0.97
N LEU A 82 5.54 2.40 -1.02
CA LEU A 82 6.55 1.35 -0.94
C LEU A 82 6.57 0.71 0.45
N SER A 83 6.43 1.50 1.52
CA SER A 83 6.29 0.99 2.89
C SER A 83 5.01 0.17 3.07
N ALA A 84 3.87 0.61 2.51
CA ALA A 84 2.63 -0.14 2.59
C ALA A 84 2.72 -1.46 1.82
N ASN A 85 3.29 -1.46 0.62
CA ASN A 85 3.27 -2.62 -0.26
C ASN A 85 4.47 -3.55 -0.03
N ALA A 86 5.70 -3.07 -0.25
CA ALA A 86 6.89 -3.92 -0.29
C ALA A 86 7.30 -4.41 1.10
N PHE A 87 7.29 -3.52 2.09
CA PHE A 87 7.66 -3.89 3.46
C PHE A 87 6.62 -4.85 4.07
N THR A 88 5.33 -4.51 4.02
CA THR A 88 4.28 -5.39 4.54
C THR A 88 4.24 -6.75 3.83
N THR A 89 4.30 -6.76 2.48
CA THR A 89 4.29 -8.02 1.72
C THR A 89 5.53 -8.86 2.03
N GLY A 90 6.70 -8.23 2.19
CA GLY A 90 7.92 -8.91 2.62
C GLY A 90 7.75 -9.63 3.96
N ILE A 91 7.20 -8.93 4.97
CA ILE A 91 6.90 -9.53 6.28
C ILE A 91 5.86 -10.63 6.18
N PHE A 92 4.80 -10.45 5.39
CA PHE A 92 3.79 -11.49 5.19
C PHE A 92 4.35 -12.75 4.52
N CYS A 93 5.27 -12.61 3.56
CA CYS A 93 5.96 -13.75 2.95
C CYS A 93 6.86 -14.50 3.94
N LEU A 94 7.48 -13.80 4.90
CA LEU A 94 8.29 -14.41 5.96
C LEU A 94 7.43 -15.16 7.00
N VAL A 95 6.31 -14.56 7.40
CA VAL A 95 5.38 -15.17 8.37
C VAL A 95 4.48 -16.24 7.71
N GLY A 96 4.30 -16.19 6.39
CA GLY A 96 3.32 -17.01 5.68
C GLY A 96 1.88 -16.56 5.93
N ALA A 97 1.69 -15.28 6.25
CA ALA A 97 0.38 -14.71 6.54
C ALA A 97 -0.47 -14.61 5.27
N VAL A 98 -1.66 -15.20 5.30
CA VAL A 98 -2.63 -15.16 4.19
C VAL A 98 -3.76 -14.19 4.51
N TYR A 99 -4.47 -13.75 3.46
CA TYR A 99 -5.62 -12.85 3.57
C TYR A 99 -6.58 -13.21 4.70
N CYS A 100 -6.89 -14.50 4.83
CA CYS A 100 -7.87 -15.00 5.80
C CYS A 100 -7.46 -14.89 7.27
N MET A 101 -6.17 -14.69 7.58
CA MET A 101 -5.73 -14.49 8.97
C MET A 101 -5.98 -13.05 9.43
N TYR A 102 -5.77 -12.08 8.54
CA TYR A 102 -5.87 -10.65 8.84
C TYR A 102 -6.54 -9.87 7.71
N PRO A 103 -7.81 -10.14 7.37
CA PRO A 103 -8.45 -9.61 6.17
C PRO A 103 -8.57 -8.09 6.18
N SER A 104 -8.86 -7.49 7.34
CA SER A 104 -8.95 -6.04 7.49
C SER A 104 -7.61 -5.32 7.34
N LEU A 105 -6.52 -5.92 7.86
CA LEU A 105 -5.18 -5.34 7.76
C LEU A 105 -4.67 -5.44 6.33
N ILE A 106 -4.74 -6.62 5.71
CA ILE A 106 -4.24 -6.87 4.36
C ILE A 106 -5.01 -6.02 3.34
N TYR A 107 -6.34 -5.95 3.47
CA TYR A 107 -7.16 -5.10 2.62
C TYR A 107 -6.89 -3.61 2.85
N GLY A 108 -6.75 -3.19 4.11
CA GLY A 108 -6.47 -1.80 4.48
C GLY A 108 -5.15 -1.33 3.87
N ILE A 109 -4.08 -2.11 4.07
CA ILE A 109 -2.73 -1.84 3.56
C ILE A 109 -2.73 -1.76 2.03
N GLY A 110 -3.42 -2.68 1.34
CA GLY A 110 -3.58 -2.61 -0.12
C GLY A 110 -4.31 -1.34 -0.60
N CYS A 111 -5.31 -0.86 0.16
CA CYS A 111 -5.96 0.42 -0.14
C CYS A 111 -5.02 1.61 0.04
N ILE A 112 -4.12 1.57 1.03
CA ILE A 112 -3.09 2.60 1.26
C ILE A 112 -2.15 2.65 0.07
N GLY A 113 -1.62 1.49 -0.33
CA GLY A 113 -0.65 1.39 -1.42
C GLY A 113 -1.22 1.79 -2.79
N LEU A 114 -2.54 1.68 -2.99
CA LEU A 114 -3.22 2.16 -4.21
C LEU A 114 -3.71 3.61 -4.10
N GLY A 115 -3.43 4.31 -3.00
CA GLY A 115 -3.90 5.67 -2.77
C GLY A 115 -5.43 5.79 -2.61
N LYS A 116 -6.15 4.68 -2.38
CA LYS A 116 -7.63 4.66 -2.22
C LYS A 116 -8.11 5.01 -0.81
N ILE A 117 -7.23 5.60 -0.01
CA ILE A 117 -7.51 6.11 1.34
C ILE A 117 -8.30 7.43 1.32
N GLY A 118 -8.29 8.16 0.20
CA GLY A 118 -8.95 9.48 0.09
C GLY A 118 -9.51 9.79 -1.29
N VAL A 119 -9.69 8.79 -2.16
CA VAL A 119 -10.39 8.97 -3.44
C VAL A 119 -11.88 8.72 -3.22
N ASN A 120 -12.48 9.55 -2.37
CA ASN A 120 -13.90 9.84 -2.47
C ASN A 120 -14.00 11.38 -2.51
N ASP A 121 -14.29 11.88 -3.71
CA ASP A 121 -14.81 13.22 -4.05
C ASP A 121 -13.95 14.28 -4.78
N SER A 122 -12.64 14.14 -5.04
CA SER A 122 -11.98 15.09 -5.96
C SER A 122 -12.39 14.94 -7.44
N PHE A 123 -13.02 13.81 -7.82
CA PHE A 123 -13.56 13.61 -9.17
C PHE A 123 -15.11 13.67 -9.22
N LYS A 124 -15.77 13.84 -8.08
CA LYS A 124 -17.23 14.04 -8.02
C LYS A 124 -17.64 15.52 -7.98
N MET A 125 -16.68 16.42 -7.73
CA MET A 125 -16.86 17.87 -7.87
C MET A 125 -16.81 18.37 -9.32
N ASP A 126 -16.49 17.52 -10.30
CA ASP A 126 -16.50 17.89 -11.72
C ASP A 126 -17.75 17.39 -12.48
N LYS A 127 -18.72 16.77 -11.77
CA LYS A 127 -19.99 16.31 -12.36
C LYS A 127 -21.26 16.90 -11.73
N ILE A 128 -21.14 17.86 -10.81
CA ILE A 128 -22.30 18.51 -10.17
C ILE A 128 -22.34 20.03 -10.46
N GLY A 129 -21.38 20.55 -11.23
CA GLY A 129 -21.41 21.92 -11.73
C GLY A 129 -21.21 21.95 -13.24
N LEU A 130 -22.29 21.70 -14.00
CA LEU A 130 -22.60 22.16 -15.37
C LEU A 130 -23.62 21.22 -16.04
N ASN A 131 -24.88 21.32 -15.61
CA ASN A 131 -26.02 21.84 -16.38
C ASN A 131 -27.23 21.87 -15.45
#